data_AF-A0A957NBP4-F1
#
_entry.id   AF-A0A957NBP4-F1
#
_cell.length_a   1.000
_cell.length_b   1.000
_cell.length_c   1.000
_cell.angle_alpha   90.00
_cell.angle_beta   90.00
_cell.angle_gamma   90.00
#
_symmetry.space_group_name_H-M   'P 1'
#
loop_
_entity.id
_entity.type
_entity.pdbx_description
1 polymer ?
#
loop_
_entity_poly.entity_id
_entity_poly.type
_entity_poly.pdbx_seq_one_letter_code
_entity_poly.pdbx_strand_id
1 'polypeptide(L)'
;HEAAYRRLMQIHALRGDRAAALRTYHACASILRKELGVEPSPATQQLHAQLLRHESIPAPETPQPVQRPRLVGRHAEWQQLQKAWSGAQGGAAQVILIWGEAGIGKTRLAEEMLDWVGRQGHGCASARSYAARGALAYAPVAEWLRVVSVRPVLERVDDLWRVELARLLPELVQDRPDLPPPGPLTENWQQQRFFQA
;
A
#
# COMPACT_ATOMS: atom_id res chain seq x y z
N HIS A 1 11.79 18.25 -0.46
CA HIS A 1 11.03 18.42 -1.71
C HIS A 1 9.71 19.11 -1.43
N GLU A 2 9.48 20.28 -2.03
CA GLU A 2 8.27 21.09 -1.83
C GLU A 2 6.98 20.39 -2.28
N ALA A 3 7.06 19.51 -3.29
CA ALA A 3 5.94 18.71 -3.78
C ALA A 3 5.29 17.84 -2.68
N ALA A 4 6.08 17.36 -1.71
CA ALA A 4 5.55 16.56 -0.60
C ALA A 4 4.70 17.41 0.38
N TYR A 5 5.14 18.64 0.67
CA TYR A 5 4.37 19.60 1.48
C TYR A 5 3.05 19.96 0.80
N ARG A 6 3.09 20.27 -0.51
CA ARG A 6 1.90 20.56 -1.29
C ARG A 6 0.89 19.40 -1.27
N ARG A 7 1.37 18.15 -1.42
CA ARG A 7 0.53 16.96 -1.32
C ARG A 7 -0.14 16.83 0.06
N LEU A 8 0.61 17.07 1.13
CA LEU A 8 0.10 17.01 2.50
C LEU A 8 -0.95 18.10 2.76
N MET A 9 -0.73 19.32 2.26
CA MET A 9 -1.73 20.41 2.29
C MET A 9 -3.05 20.00 1.61
N GLN A 10 -2.97 19.38 0.43
CA GLN A 10 -4.14 18.90 -0.31
C GLN A 10 -4.87 17.80 0.45
N ILE A 11 -4.16 16.84 1.07
CA ILE A 11 -4.76 15.76 1.87
C ILE A 11 -5.49 16.32 3.09
N HIS A 12 -4.87 17.22 3.84
CA HIS A 12 -5.50 17.85 5.00
C HIS A 12 -6.79 18.59 4.61
N ALA A 13 -6.74 19.32 3.51
CA ALA A 13 -7.87 20.10 3.06
C ALA A 13 -9.01 19.24 2.49
N LEU A 14 -8.71 18.14 1.80
CA LEU A 14 -9.71 17.16 1.36
C LEU A 14 -10.39 16.45 2.53
N ARG A 15 -9.70 16.33 3.68
CA ARG A 15 -10.28 15.84 4.94
C ARG A 15 -11.06 16.90 5.71
N GLY A 16 -11.16 18.12 5.18
CA GLY A 16 -11.80 19.27 5.86
C GLY A 16 -10.92 19.94 6.93
N ASP A 17 -9.71 19.45 7.19
CA ASP A 17 -8.78 20.03 8.17
C ASP A 17 -7.92 21.15 7.53
N ARG A 18 -8.56 22.29 7.29
CA ARG A 18 -7.93 23.45 6.66
C ARG A 18 -6.84 24.06 7.54
N ALA A 19 -7.01 24.01 8.86
CA ALA A 19 -6.03 24.51 9.80
C ALA A 19 -4.72 23.72 9.70
N ALA A 20 -4.77 22.40 9.58
CA ALA A 20 -3.59 21.60 9.33
C ALA A 20 -2.93 21.92 7.99
N ALA A 21 -3.72 22.12 6.92
CA ALA A 21 -3.18 22.51 5.62
C ALA A 21 -2.39 23.83 5.67
N LEU A 22 -2.91 24.86 6.37
CA LEU A 22 -2.22 26.14 6.54
C LEU A 22 -0.96 26.01 7.41
N ARG A 23 -0.98 25.19 8.47
CA ARG A 23 0.22 24.89 9.27
C ARG A 23 1.30 24.23 8.42
N THR A 24 0.93 23.30 7.54
CA THR A 24 1.87 22.65 6.61
C THR A 24 2.52 23.67 5.67
N TYR A 25 1.77 24.66 5.17
CA TYR A 25 2.33 25.74 4.36
C TYR A 25 3.36 26.56 5.13
N HIS A 26 3.03 27.01 6.34
CA HIS A 26 3.95 27.83 7.14
C HIS A 26 5.23 27.06 7.50
N ALA A 27 5.13 25.77 7.80
CA ALA A 27 6.30 24.92 8.02
C ALA A 27 7.16 24.80 6.76
N CYS A 28 6.53 24.64 5.57
CA CYS A 28 7.25 24.61 4.31
C CYS A 28 8.00 25.92 4.04
N ALA A 29 7.31 27.06 4.20
CA ALA A 29 7.89 28.39 3.99
C ALA A 29 9.01 28.69 4.99
N SER A 30 8.85 28.33 6.26
CA SER A 30 9.89 28.55 7.27
C SER A 30 11.16 27.74 6.97
N ILE A 31 11.00 26.49 6.52
CA ILE A 31 12.12 25.61 6.18
C ILE A 31 12.82 26.10 4.91
N LEU A 32 12.09 26.43 3.83
CA LEU A 32 12.69 26.93 2.59
C LEU A 32 13.45 28.23 2.82
N ARG A 33 12.88 29.15 3.61
CA ARG A 33 13.54 30.40 3.95
C ARG A 33 14.80 30.18 4.80
N LYS A 34 14.74 29.27 5.77
CA LYS A 34 15.87 29.00 6.67
C LYS A 34 17.03 28.27 5.97
N GLU A 35 16.71 27.22 5.21
CA GLU A 35 17.71 26.30 4.67
C GLU A 35 18.21 26.72 3.27
N LEU A 36 17.36 27.40 2.49
CA LEU A 36 17.64 27.73 1.09
C LEU A 36 17.53 29.22 0.78
N GLY A 37 17.02 30.05 1.70
CA GLY A 37 16.83 31.49 1.48
C GLY A 37 15.83 31.82 0.36
N VAL A 38 14.99 30.86 -0.04
CA VAL A 38 14.00 31.03 -1.11
C VAL A 38 12.58 30.98 -0.57
N GLU A 39 11.68 31.67 -1.26
CA GLU A 39 10.23 31.56 -1.02
C GLU A 39 9.66 30.25 -1.63
N PRO A 40 8.49 29.77 -1.16
CA PRO A 40 7.80 28.66 -1.79
C PRO A 40 7.53 28.91 -3.27
N SER A 41 7.56 27.86 -4.08
CA SER A 41 7.21 27.90 -5.49
C SER A 41 5.81 28.48 -5.75
N PRO A 42 5.56 29.07 -6.95
CA PRO A 42 4.26 29.64 -7.30
C PRO A 42 3.09 28.67 -7.11
N ALA A 43 3.29 27.38 -7.42
CA ALA A 43 2.27 26.36 -7.26
C ALA A 43 1.85 26.15 -5.78
N THR A 44 2.79 26.27 -4.85
CA THR A 44 2.50 26.14 -3.41
C THR A 44 1.85 27.40 -2.86
N GLN A 45 2.27 28.58 -3.33
CA GLN A 45 1.62 29.86 -3.00
C GLN A 45 0.18 29.92 -3.51
N GLN A 46 -0.08 29.43 -4.72
CA GLN A 46 -1.42 29.34 -5.29
C GLN A 46 -2.34 28.43 -4.46
N LEU A 47 -1.84 27.26 -4.04
CA LEU A 47 -2.61 26.37 -3.16
C LEU A 47 -2.92 27.04 -1.82
N HIS A 48 -1.97 27.77 -1.24
CA HIS A 48 -2.20 28.56 -0.03
C HIS A 48 -3.27 29.65 -0.24
N ALA A 49 -3.24 30.36 -1.38
CA ALA A 49 -4.26 31.36 -1.70
C ALA A 49 -5.66 30.74 -1.85
N GLN A 50 -5.78 29.59 -2.53
CA GLN A 50 -7.04 28.82 -2.62
C GLN A 50 -7.52 28.36 -1.22
N LEU A 51 -6.57 27.96 -0.38
CA LEU A 51 -6.76 27.65 1.04
C LEU A 51 -7.08 28.87 1.92
N LEU A 52 -7.01 30.10 1.43
CA LEU A 52 -7.55 31.27 2.13
C LEU A 52 -8.92 31.68 1.57
N ARG A 53 -9.15 31.52 0.27
CA ARG A 53 -10.37 31.97 -0.44
C ARG A 53 -11.57 31.03 -0.39
N HIS A 54 -11.48 29.94 0.37
CA HIS A 54 -12.51 28.89 0.41
C HIS A 54 -12.82 28.25 -0.95
N GLU A 55 -11.84 28.25 -1.86
CA GLU A 55 -11.99 27.68 -3.20
C GLU A 55 -11.78 26.16 -3.20
N SER A 56 -12.31 25.50 -4.24
CA SER A 56 -12.10 24.08 -4.49
C SER A 56 -10.63 23.79 -4.70
N ILE A 57 -10.08 22.84 -3.94
CA ILE A 57 -8.67 22.48 -4.04
C ILE A 57 -8.53 21.41 -5.12
N PRO A 58 -7.61 21.61 -6.10
CA PRO A 58 -7.36 20.60 -7.10
C PRO A 58 -6.92 19.32 -6.41
N ALA A 59 -7.57 18.21 -6.79
CA ALA A 59 -7.19 16.89 -6.34
C ALA A 59 -5.68 16.73 -6.60
N PRO A 60 -4.94 16.22 -5.63
CA PRO A 60 -3.51 16.20 -5.75
C PRO A 60 -3.11 15.30 -6.91
N GLU A 61 -2.29 15.82 -7.83
CA GLU A 61 -1.81 15.08 -9.00
C GLU A 61 -1.29 13.73 -8.53
N THR A 62 -1.93 12.65 -8.99
CA THR A 62 -1.38 11.31 -8.87
C THR A 62 -0.03 11.36 -9.59
N PRO A 63 1.07 10.98 -8.93
CA PRO A 63 2.36 10.94 -9.61
C PRO A 63 2.16 10.14 -10.90
N GLN A 64 2.41 10.76 -12.05
CA GLN A 64 2.46 10.02 -13.29
C GLN A 64 3.46 8.89 -13.06
N PRO A 65 3.11 7.63 -13.39
CA PRO A 65 4.02 6.53 -13.15
C PRO A 65 5.31 6.85 -13.89
N VAL A 66 6.38 7.08 -13.12
CA VAL A 66 7.73 7.27 -13.65
C VAL A 66 7.94 6.08 -14.59
N GLN A 67 8.16 6.32 -15.89
CA GLN A 67 8.35 5.23 -16.85
C GLN A 67 9.55 4.41 -16.38
N ARG A 68 9.26 3.26 -15.77
CA ARG A 68 10.30 2.39 -15.24
C ARG A 68 11.06 1.83 -16.44
N PRO A 69 12.40 1.81 -16.41
CA PRO A 69 13.17 1.21 -17.48
C PRO A 69 12.71 -0.24 -17.70
N ARG A 70 12.61 -0.64 -18.97
CA ARG A 70 12.15 -1.98 -19.36
C ARG A 70 13.05 -3.05 -18.75
N LEU A 71 12.48 -4.22 -18.42
CA LEU A 71 13.28 -5.38 -18.04
C LEU A 71 14.19 -5.77 -19.20
N VAL A 72 15.50 -5.83 -18.97
CA VAL A 72 16.51 -6.27 -19.94
C VAL A 72 17.04 -7.64 -19.51
N GLY A 73 17.19 -8.58 -20.45
CA GLY A 73 17.86 -9.86 -20.22
C GLY A 73 17.09 -10.88 -19.38
N ARG A 74 15.81 -10.66 -19.08
CA ARG A 74 14.95 -11.53 -18.24
C ARG A 74 13.81 -12.21 -18.97
N HIS A 75 13.99 -12.47 -20.27
CA HIS A 75 12.92 -12.99 -21.12
C HIS A 75 12.39 -14.35 -20.67
N ALA A 76 13.29 -15.27 -20.26
CA ALA A 76 12.90 -16.61 -19.85
C ALA A 76 12.12 -16.61 -18.52
N GLU A 77 12.63 -15.89 -17.52
CA GLU A 77 11.97 -15.76 -16.21
C GLU A 77 10.64 -15.01 -16.34
N TRP A 78 10.59 -13.99 -17.20
CA TRP A 78 9.36 -13.27 -17.50
C TRP A 78 8.30 -14.20 -18.12
N GLN A 79 8.67 -15.02 -19.11
CA GLN A 79 7.77 -16.00 -19.70
C GLN A 79 7.25 -17.03 -18.67
N GLN A 80 8.10 -17.45 -17.73
CA GLN A 80 7.69 -18.35 -16.64
C GLN A 80 6.63 -17.71 -15.74
N LEU A 81 6.83 -16.44 -15.35
CA LEU A 81 5.86 -15.70 -14.55
C LEU A 81 4.52 -15.52 -15.29
N GLN A 82 4.57 -15.19 -16.58
CA GLN A 82 3.36 -15.05 -17.41
C GLN A 82 2.60 -16.38 -17.55
N LYS A 83 3.32 -17.49 -17.72
CA LYS A 83 2.71 -18.82 -17.81
C LYS A 83 2.01 -19.20 -16.50
N ALA A 84 2.67 -18.98 -15.36
CA ALA A 84 2.09 -19.25 -14.05
C ALA A 84 0.86 -18.38 -13.79
N TRP A 85 0.89 -17.09 -14.19
CA TRP A 85 -0.28 -16.22 -14.08
C TRP A 85 -1.46 -16.67 -14.94
N SER A 86 -1.19 -17.12 -16.18
CA SER A 86 -2.24 -17.71 -17.02
C SER A 86 -2.90 -18.93 -16.35
N GLY A 87 -2.10 -19.79 -15.71
CA GLY A 87 -2.62 -20.90 -14.90
C GLY A 87 -3.44 -20.44 -13.70
N ALA A 88 -3.02 -19.37 -13.02
CA ALA A 88 -3.73 -18.80 -11.87
C ALA A 88 -5.11 -18.21 -12.25
N GLN A 89 -5.22 -17.61 -13.44
CA GLN A 89 -6.51 -17.15 -13.97
C GLN A 89 -7.50 -18.30 -14.22
N GLY A 90 -7.01 -19.54 -14.37
CA GLY A 90 -7.83 -20.75 -14.43
C GLY A 90 -8.41 -21.19 -13.08
N GLY A 91 -8.17 -20.45 -11.99
CA GLY A 91 -8.74 -20.70 -10.67
C GLY A 91 -7.85 -21.49 -9.70
N ALA A 92 -6.68 -21.96 -10.14
CA ALA A 92 -5.73 -22.66 -9.27
C ALA A 92 -4.71 -21.68 -8.67
N ALA A 93 -4.64 -21.59 -7.34
CA ALA A 93 -3.61 -20.78 -6.68
C ALA A 93 -2.20 -21.24 -7.10
N GLN A 94 -1.34 -20.29 -7.45
CA GLN A 94 0.05 -20.55 -7.86
C GLN A 94 1.00 -19.85 -6.90
N VAL A 95 2.08 -20.54 -6.52
CA VAL A 95 3.16 -19.99 -5.69
C VAL A 95 4.45 -20.03 -6.48
N ILE A 96 5.14 -18.90 -6.57
CA ILE A 96 6.40 -18.76 -7.30
C ILE A 96 7.47 -18.22 -6.37
N LEU A 97 8.61 -18.89 -6.30
CA LEU A 97 9.78 -18.45 -5.55
C LEU A 97 10.82 -17.82 -6.49
N ILE A 98 11.08 -16.52 -6.34
CA ILE A 98 12.14 -15.82 -7.07
C ILE A 98 13.38 -15.74 -6.18
N TRP A 99 14.47 -16.39 -6.60
CA TRP A 99 15.73 -16.47 -5.86
C TRP A 99 16.92 -16.16 -6.77
N GLY A 100 18.10 -15.92 -6.18
CA GLY A 100 19.31 -15.52 -6.91
C GLY A 100 20.14 -14.47 -6.17
N GLU A 101 21.26 -14.07 -6.76
CA GLU A 101 22.26 -13.19 -6.15
C GLU A 101 21.70 -11.80 -5.74
N ALA A 102 22.33 -11.18 -4.73
CA ALA A 102 21.98 -9.83 -4.32
C ALA A 102 22.19 -8.85 -5.50
N GLY A 103 21.26 -7.91 -5.69
CA GLY A 103 21.36 -6.93 -6.79
C GLY A 103 20.98 -7.45 -8.18
N ILE A 104 20.78 -8.75 -8.39
CA ILE A 104 20.49 -9.35 -9.72
C ILE A 104 19.13 -8.95 -10.33
N GLY A 105 18.31 -8.19 -9.60
CA GLY A 105 17.03 -7.66 -10.09
C GLY A 105 15.78 -8.45 -9.71
N LYS A 106 15.84 -9.34 -8.69
CA LYS A 106 14.69 -10.13 -8.22
C LYS A 106 13.47 -9.27 -7.86
N THR A 107 13.69 -8.23 -7.06
CA THR A 107 12.64 -7.30 -6.64
C THR A 107 12.05 -6.58 -7.84
N ARG A 108 12.90 -6.14 -8.78
CA ARG A 108 12.46 -5.47 -10.00
C ARG A 108 11.58 -6.38 -10.88
N LEU A 109 11.92 -7.66 -10.97
CA LEU A 109 11.14 -8.66 -11.71
C LEU A 109 9.76 -8.89 -11.06
N ALA A 110 9.71 -9.03 -9.73
CA ALA A 110 8.45 -9.16 -9.00
C ALA A 110 7.57 -7.91 -9.14
N GLU A 111 8.15 -6.72 -9.01
CA GLU A 111 7.44 -5.44 -9.17
C GLU A 111 6.92 -5.25 -10.60
N GLU A 112 7.68 -5.64 -11.63
CA GLU A 112 7.17 -5.58 -13.01
C GLU A 112 5.98 -6.52 -13.21
N MET A 113 5.98 -7.70 -12.57
CA MET A 113 4.86 -8.62 -12.64
C MET A 113 3.60 -8.00 -12.00
N LEU A 114 3.74 -7.40 -10.82
CA LEU A 114 2.63 -6.70 -10.15
C LEU A 114 2.12 -5.53 -11.00
N ASP A 115 3.02 -4.73 -11.59
CA ASP A 115 2.62 -3.64 -12.48
C ASP A 115 1.89 -4.17 -13.72
N TRP A 116 2.38 -5.24 -14.35
CA TRP A 116 1.79 -5.85 -15.54
C TRP A 116 0.40 -6.45 -15.25
N VAL A 117 0.25 -7.15 -14.12
CA VAL A 117 -1.05 -7.68 -13.66
C VAL A 117 -2.01 -6.54 -13.28
N GLY A 118 -1.53 -5.51 -12.60
CA GLY A 118 -2.32 -4.34 -12.23
C GLY A 118 -2.83 -3.54 -13.43
N ARG A 119 -2.03 -3.41 -14.50
CA ARG A 119 -2.45 -2.78 -15.77
C ARG A 119 -3.59 -3.52 -16.48
N GLN A 120 -3.77 -4.81 -16.18
CA GLN A 120 -4.90 -5.62 -16.67
C GLN A 120 -6.14 -5.48 -15.78
N GLY A 121 -6.09 -4.69 -14.71
CA GLY A 121 -7.22 -4.43 -13.82
C GLY A 121 -7.34 -5.40 -12.64
N HIS A 122 -6.35 -6.27 -12.42
CA HIS A 122 -6.37 -7.21 -11.30
C HIS A 122 -5.81 -6.58 -10.01
N GLY A 123 -6.40 -6.97 -8.87
CA GLY A 123 -5.92 -6.56 -7.56
C GLY A 123 -4.53 -7.11 -7.28
N CYS A 124 -3.58 -6.22 -6.98
CA CYS A 124 -2.20 -6.56 -6.62
C CYS A 124 -1.88 -6.06 -5.22
N ALA A 125 -1.12 -6.85 -4.48
CA ALA A 125 -0.66 -6.49 -3.14
C ALA A 125 0.77 -7.02 -2.92
N SER A 126 1.55 -6.26 -2.16
CA SER A 126 2.95 -6.58 -1.86
C SER A 126 3.25 -6.22 -0.41
N ALA A 127 4.05 -7.05 0.26
CA ALA A 127 4.57 -6.80 1.60
C ALA A 127 6.07 -7.10 1.63
N ARG A 128 6.77 -6.60 2.64
CA ARG A 128 8.21 -6.80 2.79
C ARG A 128 8.52 -7.45 4.13
N SER A 129 9.40 -8.45 4.11
CA SER A 129 9.94 -9.06 5.32
C SER A 129 11.41 -8.67 5.46
N TYR A 130 11.73 -7.99 6.55
CA TYR A 130 13.10 -7.66 6.91
C TYR A 130 13.51 -8.53 8.10
N ALA A 131 14.75 -9.02 8.10
CA ALA A 131 15.36 -9.61 9.28
C ALA A 131 15.72 -8.50 10.29
N ALA A 132 14.72 -7.75 10.75
CA ALA A 132 14.86 -6.87 11.89
C ALA A 132 14.62 -7.69 13.16
N ARG A 133 15.48 -7.52 14.16
CA ARG A 133 15.29 -8.11 15.50
C ARG A 133 13.91 -7.70 16.03
N GLY A 134 13.00 -8.67 16.17
CA GLY A 134 11.67 -8.45 16.76
C GLY A 134 10.50 -8.39 15.77
N ALA A 135 10.65 -8.85 14.51
CA ALA A 135 9.51 -8.97 13.62
C ALA A 135 8.41 -9.87 14.24
N LEU A 136 7.22 -9.30 14.42
CA LEU A 136 6.02 -10.05 14.81
C LEU A 136 5.77 -11.14 13.77
N ALA A 137 5.45 -12.36 14.22
CA ALA A 137 5.03 -13.43 13.33
C ALA A 137 3.89 -12.94 12.43
N TYR A 138 3.91 -13.32 11.15
CA TYR A 138 2.91 -12.92 10.16
C TYR A 138 2.83 -11.42 9.84
N ALA A 139 3.76 -10.57 10.29
CA ALA A 139 3.75 -9.14 9.94
C ALA A 139 3.65 -8.87 8.42
N PRO A 140 4.40 -9.57 7.54
CA PRO A 140 4.24 -9.38 6.09
C PRO A 140 2.84 -9.79 5.58
N VAL A 141 2.22 -10.82 6.19
CA VAL A 141 0.87 -11.25 5.82
C VAL A 141 -0.15 -10.21 6.25
N ALA A 142 -0.03 -9.68 7.46
CA ALA A 142 -0.90 -8.62 7.97
C ALA A 142 -0.74 -7.31 7.16
N GLU A 143 0.47 -6.97 6.71
CA GLU A 143 0.71 -5.84 5.80
C GLU A 143 0.04 -6.08 4.44
N TRP A 144 0.20 -7.28 3.88
CA TRP A 144 -0.39 -7.66 2.59
C TRP A 144 -1.92 -7.59 2.60
N LEU A 145 -2.56 -8.11 3.66
CA LEU A 145 -4.02 -8.10 3.82
C LEU A 145 -4.61 -6.68 3.96
N ARG A 146 -3.83 -5.69 4.42
CA ARG A 146 -4.29 -4.29 4.54
C ARG A 146 -4.28 -3.52 3.21
N VAL A 147 -3.73 -4.08 2.14
CA VAL A 147 -3.69 -3.40 0.85
C VAL A 147 -5.11 -3.24 0.31
N VAL A 148 -5.44 -2.04 -0.19
CA VAL A 148 -6.80 -1.66 -0.60
C VAL A 148 -7.41 -2.60 -1.65
N SER A 149 -6.58 -3.19 -2.52
CA SER A 149 -6.99 -4.13 -3.55
C SER A 149 -7.44 -5.49 -2.99
N VAL A 150 -7.06 -5.83 -1.76
CA VAL A 150 -7.41 -7.08 -1.07
C VAL A 150 -8.73 -6.94 -0.29
N ARG A 151 -9.12 -5.71 0.09
CA ARG A 151 -10.33 -5.45 0.87
C ARG A 151 -11.62 -6.07 0.30
N PRO A 152 -11.92 -6.00 -1.01
CA PRO A 152 -13.12 -6.62 -1.57
C PRO A 152 -13.14 -8.14 -1.46
N VAL A 153 -11.97 -8.79 -1.37
CA VAL A 153 -11.88 -10.23 -1.15
C VAL A 153 -12.20 -10.54 0.32
N LEU A 154 -11.64 -9.77 1.26
CA LEU A 154 -11.91 -9.93 2.71
C LEU A 154 -13.38 -9.70 3.08
N GLU A 155 -14.09 -8.87 2.34
CA GLU A 155 -15.53 -8.66 2.50
C GLU A 155 -16.39 -9.86 2.10
N ARG A 156 -15.86 -10.78 1.29
CA ARG A 156 -16.55 -12.00 0.85
C ARG A 156 -16.23 -13.23 1.70
N VAL A 157 -15.28 -13.11 2.61
CA VAL A 157 -14.88 -14.19 3.50
C VAL A 157 -15.97 -14.39 4.56
N ASP A 158 -16.36 -15.64 4.79
CA ASP A 158 -17.37 -15.99 5.80
C ASP A 158 -16.97 -15.50 7.20
N ASP A 159 -17.97 -15.22 8.03
CA ASP A 159 -17.80 -14.70 9.39
C ASP A 159 -16.85 -15.55 10.25
N LEU A 160 -16.88 -16.88 10.08
CA LEU A 160 -15.98 -17.81 10.77
C LEU A 160 -14.50 -17.49 10.51
N TRP A 161 -14.14 -17.32 9.23
CA TRP A 161 -12.77 -17.07 8.80
C TRP A 161 -12.37 -15.62 9.08
N ARG A 162 -13.32 -14.68 9.01
CA ARG A 162 -13.09 -13.28 9.39
C ARG A 162 -12.65 -13.14 10.85
N VAL A 163 -13.25 -13.91 11.77
CA VAL A 163 -12.81 -13.93 13.18
C VAL A 163 -11.37 -14.43 13.32
N GLU A 164 -10.97 -15.43 12.53
CA GLU A 164 -9.58 -15.90 12.54
C GLU A 164 -8.60 -14.86 11.95
N LEU A 165 -8.97 -14.21 10.85
CA LEU A 165 -8.18 -13.12 10.26
C LEU A 165 -8.07 -11.90 11.18
N ALA A 166 -9.05 -11.68 12.07
CA ALA A 166 -9.03 -10.59 13.04
C ALA A 166 -7.86 -10.66 14.03
N ARG A 167 -7.23 -11.84 14.17
CA ARG A 167 -5.98 -12.00 14.93
C ARG A 167 -4.81 -11.22 14.32
N LEU A 168 -4.81 -11.06 13.00
CA LEU A 168 -3.82 -10.29 12.24
C LEU A 168 -4.32 -8.86 11.93
N LEU A 169 -5.64 -8.71 11.76
CA LEU A 169 -6.32 -7.46 11.39
C LEU A 169 -7.46 -7.15 12.36
N PRO A 170 -7.17 -6.61 13.56
CA PRO A 170 -8.20 -6.27 14.54
C PRO A 170 -9.31 -5.36 14.01
N GLU A 171 -9.00 -4.53 13.01
CA GLU A 171 -9.95 -3.67 12.31
C GLU A 171 -11.14 -4.44 11.68
N LEU A 172 -11.00 -5.73 11.34
CA LEU A 172 -12.08 -6.52 10.73
C LEU A 172 -13.29 -6.77 11.65
N VAL A 173 -13.07 -6.73 12.97
CA VAL A 173 -14.12 -6.86 14.00
C VAL A 173 -14.61 -5.49 14.46
N GLN A 174 -13.78 -4.45 14.38
CA GLN A 174 -14.22 -3.07 14.67
C GLN A 174 -15.33 -2.61 13.72
N ASP A 175 -15.24 -3.02 12.45
CA ASP A 175 -16.25 -2.73 11.43
C ASP A 175 -17.52 -3.61 11.57
N ARG A 176 -17.49 -4.67 12.41
CA ARG A 176 -18.56 -5.66 12.60
C ARG A 176 -18.67 -6.09 14.08
N PRO A 177 -19.30 -5.26 14.94
CA PRO A 177 -19.40 -5.52 16.38
C PRO A 177 -20.28 -6.73 16.73
N ASP A 178 -21.00 -7.28 15.76
CA ASP A 178 -21.76 -8.53 15.86
C ASP A 178 -20.88 -9.78 15.96
N LEU A 179 -19.61 -9.70 15.54
CA LEU A 179 -18.67 -10.81 15.57
C LEU A 179 -17.92 -10.88 16.91
N PRO A 180 -17.76 -12.08 17.50
CA PRO A 180 -16.99 -12.22 18.71
C PRO A 180 -15.49 -11.97 18.43
N PRO A 181 -14.76 -11.32 19.36
CA PRO A 181 -13.32 -11.19 19.21
C PRO A 181 -12.63 -12.57 19.27
N PRO A 182 -11.51 -12.77 18.56
CA PRO A 182 -10.81 -14.04 18.59
C PRO A 182 -10.25 -14.35 19.98
N GLY A 183 -10.65 -15.48 20.57
CA GLY A 183 -10.10 -15.98 21.84
C GLY A 183 -8.66 -16.49 21.71
N PRO A 184 -7.95 -16.80 22.81
CA PRO A 184 -6.56 -17.28 22.76
C PRO A 184 -6.42 -18.61 21.99
N LEU A 185 -5.28 -18.83 21.33
CA LEU A 185 -4.94 -20.08 20.64
C LEU A 185 -4.32 -21.09 21.64
N THR A 186 -5.16 -21.66 22.49
CA THR A 186 -4.72 -22.61 23.53
C THR A 186 -4.69 -24.05 23.02
N GLU A 187 -5.51 -24.39 22.04
CA GLU A 187 -5.67 -25.75 21.52
C GLU A 187 -5.15 -25.87 20.07
N ASN A 188 -4.57 -27.02 19.73
CA ASN A 188 -3.93 -27.26 18.42
C ASN A 188 -4.91 -27.11 17.24
N TRP A 189 -6.17 -27.50 17.40
CA TRP A 189 -7.16 -27.36 16.34
C TRP A 189 -7.46 -25.88 16.03
N GLN A 190 -7.33 -24.99 17.02
CA GLN A 190 -7.50 -23.55 16.81
C GLN A 190 -6.36 -22.98 15.96
N GLN A 191 -5.12 -23.46 16.19
CA GLN A 191 -3.96 -23.08 15.38
C GLN A 191 -4.08 -23.60 13.95
N GLN A 192 -4.53 -24.86 13.78
CA GLN A 192 -4.76 -25.43 12.47
C GLN A 192 -5.86 -24.68 11.71
N ARG A 193 -6.95 -24.31 12.38
CA ARG A 193 -8.02 -23.50 11.79
C ARG A 193 -7.49 -22.11 11.38
N PHE A 194 -6.68 -21.48 12.22
CA PHE A 194 -6.05 -20.21 11.87
C PHE A 194 -5.15 -20.32 10.62
N PHE A 195 -4.44 -21.44 10.42
CA PHE A 195 -3.64 -21.66 9.20
C PHE A 195 -4.44 -22.02 7.95
N GLN A 196 -5.71 -22.37 8.11
CA GLN A 196 -6.64 -22.59 6.99
C GLN A 196 -7.36 -21.31 6.56
N ALA A 197 -7.40 -20.28 7.41
CA ALA A 197 -7.97 -18.97 7.14
C ALA A 197 -7.09 -18.18 6.16
#